data_AF-A0A165GZI4-F1
#
_entry.id   AF-A0A165GZI4-F1
#
_cell.length_a   1.000
_cell.length_b   1.000
_cell.length_c   1.000
_cell.angle_alpha   90.00
_cell.angle_beta   90.00
_cell.angle_gamma   90.00
#
_symmetry.space_group_name_H-M   'P 1'
#
loop_
_entity.id
_entity.type
_entity.pdbx_description
1 polymer ?
#
loop_
_entity_poly.entity_id
_entity_poly.type
_entity_poly.pdbx_seq_one_letter_code
_entity_poly.pdbx_strand_id
1 'polypeptide(L)'
;MEPDPFGEGVNIVIPAKTEPFFETRRTRRGHGRKASKSSIGHGGLDHPHQLPLVTGRPHFQRDRCSVRLVQGDFHASGRRYVVASDRSEESRYAIEWAISTVLRDGDELFIVTVVETDSKLDPASGAQPADRVLKLRNQQERQTLAFLLAKMATGLLQRTRLQVAITCQAWHAKNSRHMLLDIVDYYEPIMLIVGSRGVGQLKGILLGSTAHYLIQKSSVPVMVARRKLKRTVIRGTAHLAPHRVPRVPLAQAAIDKAGPGRDKDVADMRQALEREEEEELARRDSGADPDADADNDDDDDEDEDEDGKVAG
;
A
#
# COMPACT_ATOMS: atom_id res chain seq x y z
N MET A 1 10.40 -44.27 10.35
CA MET A 1 11.05 -42.95 10.32
C MET A 1 11.26 -42.66 8.84
N GLU A 2 10.29 -41.96 8.26
CA GLU A 2 10.23 -41.63 6.84
C GLU A 2 11.19 -40.45 6.56
N PRO A 3 11.99 -40.48 5.48
CA PRO A 3 12.86 -39.38 5.14
C PRO A 3 12.04 -38.19 4.63
N ASP A 4 12.32 -37.01 5.19
CA ASP A 4 11.75 -35.73 4.81
C ASP A 4 12.08 -35.38 3.34
N PRO A 5 11.08 -35.24 2.45
CA PRO A 5 11.29 -34.97 1.03
C PRO A 5 11.54 -33.49 0.71
N PHE A 6 11.53 -32.58 1.69
CA PHE A 6 11.73 -31.15 1.49
C PHE A 6 12.85 -30.63 2.37
N GLY A 7 14.10 -31.00 2.06
CA GLY A 7 15.33 -30.58 2.75
C GLY A 7 15.56 -29.06 2.84
N GLU A 8 14.67 -28.36 3.53
CA GLU A 8 14.71 -26.96 3.90
C GLU A 8 15.20 -26.91 5.34
N GLY A 9 16.52 -27.10 5.48
CA GLY A 9 17.23 -26.72 6.68
C GLY A 9 16.93 -25.26 7.01
N VAL A 10 16.51 -25.05 8.25
CA VAL A 10 16.18 -23.77 8.86
C VAL A 10 17.39 -22.82 8.77
N ASN A 11 17.45 -22.00 7.72
CA ASN A 11 18.41 -20.90 7.60
C ASN A 11 17.93 -19.72 8.46
N ILE A 12 18.19 -19.82 9.77
CA ILE A 12 18.05 -18.72 10.72
C ILE A 12 19.17 -17.71 10.44
N VAL A 13 18.85 -16.64 9.69
CA VAL A 13 19.61 -15.41 9.73
C VAL A 13 18.98 -14.52 10.80
N ILE A 14 19.58 -14.50 11.99
CA ILE A 14 19.24 -13.56 13.06
C ILE A 14 19.77 -12.19 12.62
N PRO A 15 18.92 -11.18 12.32
CA PRO A 15 19.43 -9.83 12.13
C PRO A 15 20.04 -9.34 13.45
N ALA A 16 21.31 -8.94 13.41
CA ALA A 16 21.99 -8.32 14.53
C ALA A 16 21.19 -7.10 15.02
N LYS A 17 21.05 -7.00 16.33
CA LYS A 17 20.31 -5.94 17.04
C LYS A 17 20.71 -4.57 16.51
N THR A 18 19.79 -3.90 15.81
CA THR A 18 19.94 -2.49 15.44
C THR A 18 19.77 -1.65 16.70
N GLU A 19 20.89 -1.20 17.27
CA GLU A 19 20.88 -0.13 18.26
C GLU A 19 20.36 1.16 17.62
N PRO A 20 19.49 1.93 18.30
CA PRO A 20 19.08 3.24 17.81
C PRO A 20 20.25 4.23 17.93
N PHE A 21 20.90 4.50 16.80
CA PHE A 21 21.93 5.52 16.66
C PHE A 21 21.30 6.92 16.62
N PHE A 22 20.90 7.49 17.77
CA PHE A 22 20.75 8.95 17.93
C PHE A 22 20.87 9.35 19.40
N GLU A 23 22.06 9.84 19.75
CA GLU A 23 22.38 10.43 21.05
C GLU A 23 21.91 11.90 21.05
N THR A 24 20.87 12.22 21.83
CA THR A 24 20.46 13.61 22.04
C THR A 24 21.26 14.16 23.22
N ARG A 25 22.29 14.97 22.95
CA ARG A 25 23.05 15.72 23.97
C ARG A 25 22.09 16.55 24.83
N ARG A 26 21.89 16.14 26.09
CA ARG A 26 21.43 17.01 27.17
C ARG A 26 22.55 17.17 28.19
N THR A 27 23.16 18.35 28.18
CA THR A 27 24.09 18.81 29.20
C THR A 27 23.32 19.06 30.51
N ARG A 28 23.62 18.31 31.57
CA ARG A 28 23.51 18.83 32.94
C ARG A 28 24.33 18.01 33.94
N ARG A 29 25.04 18.78 34.77
CA ARG A 29 26.04 18.41 35.78
C ARG A 29 25.51 17.45 36.85
N GLY A 30 26.32 16.42 37.15
CA GLY A 30 26.90 16.13 38.47
C GLY A 30 26.01 15.47 39.54
N HIS A 31 26.29 14.19 39.84
CA HIS A 31 26.91 13.74 41.10
C HIS A 31 27.09 12.22 41.06
N GLY A 32 28.29 11.76 41.44
CA GLY A 32 28.64 10.34 41.40
C GLY A 32 28.10 9.55 42.59
N ARG A 33 27.89 8.25 42.38
CA ARG A 33 28.17 7.18 43.35
C ARG A 33 28.17 5.81 42.66
N LYS A 34 29.16 4.99 43.03
CA LYS A 34 29.48 3.67 42.47
C LYS A 34 28.57 2.57 43.04
N ALA A 35 28.16 1.67 42.12
CA ALA A 35 28.03 0.21 42.18
C ALA A 35 27.28 -0.48 43.33
N SER A 36 26.25 -1.28 42.96
CA SER A 36 26.27 -2.72 43.22
C SER A 36 25.44 -3.47 42.16
N LYS A 37 25.95 -4.60 41.67
CA LYS A 37 25.29 -5.52 40.75
C LYS A 37 24.31 -6.39 41.55
N SER A 38 23.06 -6.44 41.13
CA SER A 38 22.26 -7.67 41.21
C SER A 38 21.37 -7.74 39.97
N SER A 39 21.44 -8.88 39.31
CA SER A 39 20.69 -9.26 38.12
C SER A 39 19.22 -9.48 38.47
N ILE A 40 18.31 -8.68 37.92
CA ILE A 40 16.88 -9.01 37.74
C ILE A 40 16.29 -8.05 36.69
N GLY A 41 15.68 -8.63 35.65
CA GLY A 41 14.65 -8.01 34.80
C GLY A 41 15.05 -6.80 33.97
N HIS A 42 15.27 -7.00 32.66
CA HIS A 42 15.07 -5.92 31.69
C HIS A 42 13.57 -5.62 31.58
N GLY A 43 13.05 -4.91 32.59
CA GLY A 43 11.85 -4.10 32.43
C GLY A 43 12.21 -2.97 31.48
N GLY A 44 11.81 -3.10 30.21
CA GLY A 44 11.73 -1.97 29.31
C GLY A 44 10.89 -0.89 29.99
N LEU A 45 11.16 0.37 29.66
CA LEU A 45 10.35 1.49 30.10
C LEU A 45 8.93 1.33 29.57
N ASP A 46 8.10 0.59 30.30
CA ASP A 46 6.68 0.48 30.08
C ASP A 46 6.10 1.87 30.33
N HIS A 47 5.84 2.59 29.24
CA HIS A 47 4.88 3.68 29.32
C HIS A 47 3.56 3.05 29.80
N PRO A 48 3.03 3.42 30.97
CA PRO A 48 2.03 2.64 31.72
C PRO A 48 0.64 2.52 31.04
N HIS A 49 0.54 2.85 29.74
CA HIS A 49 -0.70 2.93 29.00
C HIS A 49 -0.62 2.47 27.53
N GLN A 50 0.46 1.81 27.09
CA GLN A 50 0.48 1.20 25.76
C GLN A 50 -0.11 -0.20 25.80
N LEU A 51 -1.14 -0.44 24.97
CA LEU A 51 -1.69 -1.78 24.79
C LEU A 51 -0.66 -2.69 24.10
N PRO A 52 -0.60 -3.98 24.44
CA PRO A 52 0.27 -4.93 23.75
C PRO A 52 -0.09 -4.97 22.27
N LEU A 53 0.93 -4.95 21.40
CA LEU A 53 0.77 -5.04 19.96
C LEU A 53 1.48 -6.30 19.46
N VAL A 54 0.70 -7.26 18.98
CA VAL A 54 1.20 -8.51 18.41
C VAL A 54 1.27 -8.37 16.89
N THR A 55 2.45 -8.61 16.33
CA THR A 55 2.66 -8.66 14.88
C THR A 55 2.79 -10.12 14.44
N GLY A 56 1.89 -10.57 13.58
CA GLY A 56 1.93 -11.90 12.98
C GLY A 56 3.04 -12.03 11.94
N ARG A 57 3.46 -13.27 11.70
CA ARG A 57 4.36 -13.61 10.59
C ARG A 57 3.68 -13.34 9.23
N PRO A 58 4.44 -13.03 8.17
CA PRO A 58 3.91 -12.98 6.82
C PRO A 58 3.22 -14.30 6.44
N HIS A 59 2.00 -14.21 5.91
CA HIS A 59 1.27 -15.33 5.36
C HIS A 59 1.19 -15.19 3.85
N PHE A 60 1.77 -16.16 3.15
CA PHE A 60 1.90 -16.17 1.69
C PHE A 60 0.78 -16.99 1.07
N GLN A 61 0.17 -16.42 0.05
CA GLN A 61 -0.82 -17.05 -0.82
C GLN A 61 -0.45 -16.78 -2.27
N ARG A 62 -1.15 -17.43 -3.20
CA ARG A 62 -0.81 -17.42 -4.63
C ARG A 62 -0.76 -16.00 -5.21
N ASP A 63 -1.70 -15.15 -4.83
CA ASP A 63 -1.89 -13.79 -5.34
C ASP A 63 -1.54 -12.70 -4.32
N ARG A 64 -1.42 -13.03 -3.04
CA ARG A 64 -1.16 -12.05 -1.98
C ARG A 64 -0.20 -12.48 -0.87
N CYS A 65 0.40 -11.50 -0.22
CA CYS A 65 1.05 -11.64 1.08
C CYS A 65 0.29 -10.80 2.11
N SER A 66 0.10 -11.35 3.31
CA SER A 66 -0.57 -10.64 4.41
C SER A 66 0.22 -10.65 5.70
N VAL A 67 0.14 -9.57 6.46
CA VAL A 67 0.70 -9.42 7.81
C VAL A 67 -0.40 -8.89 8.72
N ARG A 68 -0.72 -9.63 9.79
CA ARG A 68 -1.77 -9.25 10.74
C ARG A 68 -1.19 -8.61 11.98
N LEU A 69 -1.74 -7.48 12.39
CA LEU A 69 -1.43 -6.75 13.62
C LEU A 69 -2.65 -6.83 14.54
N VAL A 70 -2.43 -7.12 15.82
CA VAL A 70 -3.49 -7.16 16.83
C VAL A 70 -3.07 -6.32 18.02
N GLN A 71 -3.85 -5.29 18.35
CA GLN A 71 -3.60 -4.42 19.51
C GLN A 71 -4.61 -4.69 20.61
N GLY A 72 -4.12 -4.85 21.84
CA GLY A 72 -4.97 -5.12 23.01
C GLY A 72 -5.65 -6.50 22.95
N ASP A 73 -6.77 -6.62 23.65
CA ASP A 73 -7.60 -7.83 23.67
C ASP A 73 -8.68 -7.73 22.58
N PHE A 74 -8.25 -7.82 21.33
CA PHE A 74 -9.16 -7.70 20.18
C PHE A 74 -10.13 -8.88 20.13
N HIS A 75 -11.43 -8.57 20.17
CA HIS A 75 -12.50 -9.48 19.84
C HIS A 75 -13.23 -9.00 18.59
N ALA A 76 -13.40 -9.89 17.59
CA ALA A 76 -14.00 -9.56 16.30
C ALA A 76 -15.54 -9.37 16.40
N SER A 77 -15.98 -8.33 17.11
CA SER A 77 -17.39 -7.95 17.26
C SER A 77 -17.75 -6.64 16.57
N GLY A 78 -16.76 -5.92 16.04
CA GLY A 78 -16.94 -4.60 15.43
C GLY A 78 -17.08 -4.65 13.92
N ARG A 79 -16.89 -3.48 13.32
CA ARG A 79 -17.08 -3.23 11.88
C ARG A 79 -15.80 -3.54 11.12
N ARG A 80 -15.94 -3.83 9.83
CA ARG A 80 -14.82 -4.01 8.91
C ARG A 80 -14.65 -2.81 8.01
N TYR A 81 -13.42 -2.41 7.79
CA TYR A 81 -13.05 -1.33 6.88
C TYR A 81 -11.96 -1.81 5.92
N VAL A 82 -11.97 -1.30 4.69
CA VAL A 82 -10.85 -1.48 3.74
C VAL A 82 -10.25 -0.12 3.45
N VAL A 83 -8.93 0.00 3.49
CA VAL A 83 -8.18 1.16 3.02
C VAL A 83 -7.31 0.74 1.85
N ALA A 84 -7.52 1.34 0.68
CA ALA A 84 -6.65 1.12 -0.48
C ALA A 84 -5.45 2.08 -0.44
N SER A 85 -4.25 1.55 -0.70
CA SER A 85 -3.01 2.33 -0.72
C SER A 85 -2.12 2.00 -1.91
N ASP A 86 -1.74 3.05 -2.63
CA ASP A 86 -0.73 3.07 -3.69
C ASP A 86 0.60 3.69 -3.20
N ARG A 87 0.76 3.86 -1.88
CA ARG A 87 1.91 4.46 -1.20
C ARG A 87 2.17 5.96 -1.46
N SER A 88 1.29 6.65 -2.18
CA SER A 88 1.29 8.12 -2.32
C SER A 88 1.12 8.83 -0.96
N GLU A 89 1.41 10.13 -0.89
CA GLU A 89 1.19 10.90 0.34
C GLU A 89 -0.30 10.94 0.72
N GLU A 90 -1.19 11.04 -0.26
CA GLU A 90 -2.63 11.04 -0.06
C GLU A 90 -3.15 9.70 0.47
N SER A 91 -2.64 8.56 -0.02
CA SER A 91 -3.05 7.27 0.52
C SER A 91 -2.47 6.97 1.90
N ARG A 92 -1.26 7.46 2.20
CA ARG A 92 -0.72 7.42 3.58
C ARG A 92 -1.59 8.21 4.54
N TYR A 93 -2.05 9.39 4.12
CA TYR A 93 -2.99 10.18 4.89
C TYR A 93 -4.33 9.44 5.10
N ALA A 94 -4.80 8.69 4.09
CA ALA A 94 -6.00 7.87 4.24
C ALA A 94 -5.84 6.78 5.31
N ILE A 95 -4.68 6.11 5.38
CA ILE A 95 -4.35 5.15 6.44
C ILE A 95 -4.33 5.83 7.81
N GLU A 96 -3.63 6.97 7.93
CA GLU A 96 -3.56 7.74 9.17
C GLU A 96 -4.95 8.16 9.65
N TRP A 97 -5.78 8.67 8.74
CA TRP A 97 -7.14 9.10 9.02
C TRP A 97 -8.03 7.93 9.45
N ALA A 98 -7.94 6.79 8.76
CA ALA A 98 -8.67 5.57 9.12
C ALA A 98 -8.34 5.13 10.56
N ILE A 99 -7.05 4.95 10.86
CA ILE A 99 -6.62 4.47 12.20
C ILE A 99 -6.92 5.49 13.29
N SER A 100 -6.71 6.78 13.02
CA SER A 100 -6.80 7.81 14.07
C SER A 100 -8.21 8.34 14.30
N THR A 101 -9.09 8.26 13.30
CA THR A 101 -10.41 8.92 13.33
C THR A 101 -11.57 7.94 13.14
N VAL A 102 -11.42 6.92 12.30
CA VAL A 102 -12.52 6.01 11.91
C VAL A 102 -12.64 4.84 12.88
N LEU A 103 -11.53 4.15 13.16
CA LEU A 103 -11.55 2.93 13.96
C LEU A 103 -12.03 3.17 15.39
N ARG A 104 -12.75 2.19 15.92
CA ARG A 104 -13.20 2.04 17.30
C ARG A 104 -12.82 0.65 17.82
N ASP A 105 -12.96 0.44 19.13
CA ASP A 105 -12.69 -0.85 19.74
C ASP A 105 -13.56 -1.96 19.13
N GLY A 106 -12.95 -3.11 18.86
CA GLY A 106 -13.56 -4.27 18.20
C GLY A 106 -13.57 -4.21 16.67
N ASP A 107 -13.17 -3.10 16.05
CA ASP A 107 -13.13 -2.97 14.59
C ASP A 107 -11.93 -3.70 13.97
N GLU A 108 -12.09 -4.12 12.72
CA GLU A 108 -11.03 -4.72 11.89
C GLU A 108 -10.78 -3.86 10.65
N LEU A 109 -9.51 -3.60 10.36
CA LEU A 109 -9.07 -2.82 9.20
C LEU A 109 -8.22 -3.66 8.26
N PHE A 110 -8.58 -3.69 6.98
CA PHE A 110 -7.75 -4.24 5.92
C PHE A 110 -7.05 -3.09 5.19
N ILE A 111 -5.71 -3.05 5.25
CA ILE A 111 -4.92 -2.10 4.47
C ILE A 111 -4.39 -2.84 3.24
N VAL A 112 -4.86 -2.46 2.06
CA VAL A 112 -4.64 -3.19 0.83
C VAL A 112 -3.80 -2.36 -0.12
N THR A 113 -2.72 -2.95 -0.63
CA THR A 113 -1.99 -2.43 -1.78
C THR A 113 -2.06 -3.46 -2.90
N VAL A 114 -2.33 -3.00 -4.12
CA VAL A 114 -2.38 -3.85 -5.31
C VAL A 114 -1.29 -3.39 -6.25
N VAL A 115 -0.44 -4.32 -6.66
CA VAL A 115 0.61 -4.13 -7.65
C VAL A 115 0.11 -4.74 -8.95
N GLU A 116 0.13 -3.93 -10.00
CA GLU A 116 -0.23 -4.40 -11.33
C GLU A 116 0.93 -5.20 -11.93
N THR A 117 0.63 -6.39 -12.45
CA THR A 117 1.60 -7.25 -13.15
C THR A 117 0.96 -7.88 -14.38
N ASP A 118 1.69 -7.87 -15.48
CA ASP A 118 1.27 -8.48 -16.74
C ASP A 118 1.53 -10.01 -16.76
N SER A 119 2.29 -10.51 -15.79
CA SER A 119 2.66 -11.93 -15.69
C SER A 119 1.52 -12.81 -15.15
N LYS A 120 1.46 -14.07 -15.62
CA LYS A 120 0.57 -15.10 -15.04
C LYS A 120 0.81 -15.19 -13.52
N LEU A 121 -0.23 -14.95 -12.73
CA LEU A 121 -0.19 -15.03 -11.27
C LEU A 121 0.37 -16.38 -10.82
N ASP A 122 1.55 -16.34 -10.18
CA ASP A 122 2.39 -17.45 -9.71
C ASP A 122 2.08 -18.80 -10.39
N PRO A 123 2.88 -19.23 -11.39
CA PRO A 123 2.61 -20.46 -12.12
C PRO A 123 2.55 -21.68 -11.18
N ALA A 124 1.72 -22.66 -11.54
CA ALA A 124 1.56 -23.90 -10.80
C ALA A 124 2.88 -24.68 -10.73
N SER A 125 3.04 -25.50 -9.69
CA SER A 125 4.26 -26.28 -9.45
C SER A 125 4.58 -27.18 -10.65
N GLY A 126 5.70 -26.93 -11.33
CA GLY A 126 6.08 -27.58 -12.61
C GLY A 126 6.78 -26.66 -13.61
N ALA A 127 6.88 -25.38 -13.31
CA ALA A 127 7.35 -24.32 -14.20
C ALA A 127 8.88 -24.29 -14.41
N GLN A 128 9.31 -23.70 -15.55
CA GLN A 128 10.71 -23.58 -15.97
C GLN A 128 11.56 -22.84 -14.91
N PRO A 129 12.91 -22.94 -14.93
CA PRO A 129 13.77 -22.22 -13.99
C PRO A 129 13.49 -20.71 -13.92
N ALA A 130 13.15 -20.07 -15.05
CA ALA A 130 12.80 -18.65 -15.14
C ALA A 130 11.54 -18.30 -14.33
N ASP A 131 10.51 -19.16 -14.38
CA ASP A 131 9.25 -18.97 -13.65
C ASP A 131 9.44 -19.01 -12.13
N ARG A 132 10.39 -19.84 -11.67
CA ARG A 132 10.73 -19.93 -10.24
C ARG A 132 11.35 -18.62 -9.74
N VAL A 133 12.23 -18.00 -10.53
CA VAL A 133 12.85 -16.72 -10.19
C VAL A 133 11.81 -15.59 -10.16
N LEU A 134 10.91 -15.55 -11.16
CA LEU A 134 9.84 -14.57 -11.21
C LEU A 134 8.89 -14.71 -10.02
N LYS A 135 8.49 -15.94 -9.68
CA LYS A 135 7.66 -16.24 -8.50
C LYS A 135 8.33 -15.78 -7.21
N LEU A 136 9.62 -16.07 -7.02
CA LEU A 136 10.36 -15.66 -5.83
C LEU A 136 10.43 -14.13 -5.73
N ARG A 137 10.67 -13.43 -6.84
CA ARG A 137 10.69 -11.97 -6.91
C ARG A 137 9.31 -11.38 -6.56
N ASN A 138 8.24 -11.89 -7.16
CA ASN A 138 6.87 -11.45 -6.90
C ASN A 138 6.46 -11.70 -5.45
N GLN A 139 6.89 -12.82 -4.86
CA GLN A 139 6.66 -13.12 -3.45
C GLN A 139 7.42 -12.14 -2.54
N GLN A 140 8.69 -11.86 -2.84
CA GLN A 140 9.52 -10.93 -2.09
C GLN A 140 9.01 -9.49 -2.17
N GLU A 141 8.52 -9.06 -3.34
CA GLU A 141 7.89 -7.76 -3.52
C GLU A 141 6.62 -7.62 -2.67
N ARG A 142 5.70 -8.59 -2.74
CA ARG A 142 4.50 -8.60 -1.89
C ARG A 142 4.85 -8.60 -0.40
N GLN A 143 5.85 -9.38 0.01
CA GLN A 143 6.31 -9.38 1.40
C GLN A 143 6.81 -8.01 1.83
N THR A 144 7.65 -7.38 1.00
CA THR A 144 8.22 -6.06 1.27
C THR A 144 7.11 -5.03 1.43
N LEU A 145 6.13 -5.03 0.51
CA LEU A 145 5.01 -4.11 0.54
C LEU A 145 4.08 -4.31 1.74
N ALA A 146 3.72 -5.56 2.05
CA ALA A 146 2.92 -5.88 3.23
C ALA A 146 3.64 -5.45 4.52
N PHE A 147 4.96 -5.63 4.59
CA PHE A 147 5.76 -5.20 5.73
C PHE A 147 5.86 -3.68 5.86
N LEU A 148 5.96 -2.94 4.75
CA LEU A 148 5.95 -1.47 4.75
C LEU A 148 4.62 -0.93 5.30
N LEU A 149 3.49 -1.51 4.90
CA LEU A 149 2.17 -1.16 5.44
C LEU A 149 2.10 -1.50 6.94
N ALA A 150 2.55 -2.68 7.34
CA ALA A 150 2.55 -3.10 8.74
C ALA A 150 3.40 -2.19 9.63
N LYS A 151 4.58 -1.76 9.15
CA LYS A 151 5.45 -0.81 9.87
C LYS A 151 4.77 0.55 10.05
N MET A 152 4.07 1.03 9.04
CA MET A 152 3.32 2.29 9.11
C MET A 152 2.15 2.19 10.09
N ALA A 153 1.34 1.15 9.98
CA ALA A 153 0.21 0.89 10.87
C ALA A 153 0.67 0.73 12.32
N THR A 154 1.78 0.03 12.57
CA THR A 154 2.40 -0.12 13.89
C THR A 154 2.71 1.24 14.53
N GLY A 155 3.36 2.14 13.79
CA GLY A 155 3.71 3.47 14.29
C GLY A 155 2.50 4.36 14.61
N LEU A 156 1.36 4.11 13.97
CA LEU A 156 0.09 4.78 14.25
C LEU A 156 -0.62 4.15 15.44
N LEU A 157 -0.76 2.83 15.47
CA LEU A 157 -1.41 2.05 16.54
C LEU A 157 -0.75 2.29 17.90
N GLN A 158 0.58 2.39 17.97
CA GLN A 158 1.32 2.69 19.20
C GLN A 158 0.98 4.05 19.83
N ARG A 159 0.34 4.95 19.07
CA ARG A 159 -0.15 6.26 19.57
C ARG A 159 -1.61 6.22 19.99
N THR A 160 -2.29 5.10 19.76
CA THR A 160 -3.69 4.87 20.11
C THR A 160 -3.81 3.89 21.29
N ARG A 161 -5.01 3.79 21.85
CA ARG A 161 -5.38 2.79 22.85
C ARG A 161 -6.57 1.97 22.35
N LEU A 162 -6.59 1.69 21.06
CA LEU A 162 -7.68 0.97 20.41
C LEU A 162 -7.44 -0.54 20.51
N GLN A 163 -8.51 -1.30 20.73
CA GLN A 163 -8.53 -2.76 20.73
C GLN A 163 -8.97 -3.24 19.35
N VAL A 164 -8.04 -3.28 18.40
CA VAL A 164 -8.32 -3.47 16.96
C VAL A 164 -7.40 -4.51 16.33
N ALA A 165 -7.86 -5.07 15.22
CA ALA A 165 -7.02 -5.85 14.31
C ALA A 165 -6.80 -5.10 13.00
N ILE A 166 -5.56 -5.09 12.51
CA ILE A 166 -5.21 -4.56 11.20
C ILE A 166 -4.55 -5.66 10.38
N THR A 167 -5.10 -5.97 9.21
CA THR A 167 -4.49 -6.90 8.26
C THR A 167 -3.92 -6.12 7.09
N CYS A 168 -2.60 -6.08 6.97
CA CYS A 168 -1.89 -5.44 5.86
C CYS A 168 -1.69 -6.45 4.75
N GLN A 169 -2.15 -6.15 3.53
CA GLN A 169 -2.15 -7.06 2.40
C GLN A 169 -1.52 -6.41 1.17
N ALA A 170 -0.65 -7.16 0.50
CA ALA A 170 -0.09 -6.81 -0.80
C ALA A 170 -0.50 -7.86 -1.82
N TRP A 171 -1.20 -7.42 -2.86
CA TRP A 171 -1.78 -8.25 -3.91
C TRP A 171 -1.09 -7.99 -5.24
N HIS A 172 -0.98 -9.03 -6.06
CA HIS A 172 -0.68 -8.91 -7.48
C HIS A 172 -1.94 -9.15 -8.29
N ALA A 173 -2.18 -8.29 -9.28
CA ALA A 173 -3.31 -8.42 -10.19
C ALA A 173 -2.98 -7.81 -11.56
N LYS A 174 -3.75 -8.15 -12.60
CA LYS A 174 -3.63 -7.47 -13.90
C LYS A 174 -4.14 -6.02 -13.84
N ASN A 175 -5.28 -5.81 -13.17
CA ASN A 175 -5.90 -4.50 -13.01
C ASN A 175 -6.19 -4.23 -11.53
N SER A 176 -5.60 -3.18 -10.98
CA SER A 176 -5.71 -2.83 -9.56
C SER A 176 -7.12 -2.41 -9.16
N ARG A 177 -7.84 -1.70 -10.05
CA ARG A 177 -9.17 -1.18 -9.76
C ARG A 177 -10.19 -2.30 -9.62
N HIS A 178 -10.15 -3.27 -10.53
CA HIS A 178 -11.01 -4.46 -10.47
C HIS A 178 -10.70 -5.31 -9.24
N MET A 179 -9.41 -5.57 -8.97
CA MET A 179 -9.01 -6.32 -7.78
C MET A 179 -9.47 -5.66 -6.48
N LEU A 180 -9.44 -4.32 -6.40
CA LEU A 180 -9.96 -3.61 -5.24
C LEU A 180 -11.48 -3.80 -5.06
N LEU A 181 -12.25 -3.85 -6.15
CA LEU A 181 -13.68 -4.17 -6.10
C LEU A 181 -13.92 -5.62 -5.64
N ASP A 182 -13.18 -6.58 -6.19
CA ASP A 182 -13.28 -7.99 -5.79
C ASP A 182 -12.96 -8.19 -4.30
N ILE A 183 -11.97 -7.47 -3.79
CA ILE A 183 -11.61 -7.47 -2.37
C ILE A 183 -12.74 -6.89 -1.52
N VAL A 184 -13.36 -5.80 -1.97
CA VAL A 184 -14.50 -5.18 -1.27
C VAL A 184 -15.69 -6.14 -1.23
N ASP A 185 -16.01 -6.79 -2.34
CA ASP A 185 -17.10 -7.76 -2.42
C ASP A 185 -16.83 -9.00 -1.56
N TYR A 186 -15.56 -9.44 -1.46
CA TYR A 186 -15.18 -10.56 -0.61
C TYR A 186 -15.27 -10.27 0.89
N TYR A 187 -14.80 -9.11 1.35
CA TYR A 187 -14.76 -8.78 2.78
C TYR A 187 -16.05 -8.14 3.32
N GLU A 188 -16.88 -7.61 2.42
CA GLU A 188 -18.11 -6.85 2.70
C GLU A 188 -17.88 -5.79 3.82
N PRO A 189 -16.89 -4.89 3.67
CA PRO A 189 -16.64 -3.87 4.67
C PRO A 189 -17.78 -2.86 4.70
N ILE A 190 -17.99 -2.20 5.84
CA ILE A 190 -19.02 -1.15 5.91
C ILE A 190 -18.64 0.11 5.10
N MET A 191 -17.36 0.24 4.73
CA MET A 191 -16.82 1.36 3.96
C MET A 191 -15.45 1.03 3.37
N LEU A 192 -15.23 1.48 2.13
CA LEU A 192 -13.93 1.55 1.48
C LEU A 192 -13.35 2.97 1.65
N ILE A 193 -12.08 3.08 2.03
CA ILE A 193 -11.38 4.35 2.24
C ILE A 193 -10.23 4.46 1.24
N VAL A 194 -10.16 5.58 0.54
CA VAL A 194 -9.14 5.85 -0.49
C VAL A 194 -8.53 7.23 -0.32
N GLY A 195 -7.30 7.42 -0.79
CA GLY A 195 -6.72 8.76 -0.94
C GLY A 195 -7.39 9.52 -2.07
N SER A 196 -7.41 10.86 -2.01
CA SER A 196 -7.96 11.66 -3.13
C SER A 196 -7.15 11.61 -4.41
N ARG A 197 -5.87 11.27 -4.33
CA ARG A 197 -4.94 11.22 -5.45
C ARG A 197 -4.02 10.04 -5.28
N GLY A 198 -3.43 9.63 -6.38
CA GLY A 198 -2.39 8.61 -6.39
C GLY A 198 -1.04 9.13 -6.87
N VAL A 199 -0.11 8.20 -7.04
CA VAL A 199 1.22 8.45 -7.58
C VAL A 199 1.12 9.01 -9.01
N GLY A 200 1.86 10.09 -9.31
CA GLY A 200 1.97 10.64 -10.67
C GLY A 200 0.87 11.60 -11.13
N GLN A 201 -0.13 11.92 -10.28
CA GLN A 201 -1.21 12.82 -10.70
C GLN A 201 -0.81 14.30 -10.80
N LEU A 202 -1.37 14.98 -11.80
CA LEU A 202 -1.17 16.42 -12.04
C LEU A 202 -1.71 17.26 -10.87
N LYS A 203 -0.89 18.20 -10.39
CA LYS A 203 -1.26 19.15 -9.33
C LYS A 203 -2.37 20.08 -9.84
N GLY A 204 -3.61 19.87 -9.40
CA GLY A 204 -4.76 20.73 -9.75
C GLY A 204 -6.09 19.99 -9.83
N ILE A 205 -6.02 18.69 -10.12
CA ILE A 205 -7.18 17.80 -10.18
C ILE A 205 -7.66 17.50 -8.75
N LEU A 206 -8.99 17.57 -8.58
CA LEU A 206 -9.66 17.48 -7.28
C LEU A 206 -9.79 16.03 -6.79
N LEU A 207 -9.87 15.06 -7.71
CA LEU A 207 -10.09 13.65 -7.46
C LEU A 207 -9.36 12.80 -8.51
N GLY A 208 -8.62 11.79 -8.06
CA GLY A 208 -7.90 10.88 -8.93
C GLY A 208 -8.79 9.86 -9.64
N SER A 209 -8.30 9.31 -10.76
CA SER A 209 -9.02 8.33 -11.60
C SER A 209 -9.45 7.09 -10.80
N THR A 210 -8.55 6.47 -10.03
CA THR A 210 -8.87 5.30 -9.19
C THR A 210 -9.95 5.61 -8.15
N ALA A 211 -9.85 6.74 -7.45
CA ALA A 211 -10.86 7.13 -6.47
C ALA A 211 -12.22 7.40 -7.14
N HIS A 212 -12.22 8.04 -8.32
CA HIS A 212 -13.44 8.28 -9.08
C HIS A 212 -14.11 6.98 -9.55
N TYR A 213 -13.31 6.05 -10.09
CA TYR A 213 -13.78 4.75 -10.53
C TYR A 213 -14.40 3.94 -9.37
N LEU A 214 -13.71 3.88 -8.22
CA LEU A 214 -14.21 3.16 -7.05
C LEU A 214 -15.51 3.77 -6.51
N ILE A 215 -15.65 5.10 -6.51
CA ILE A 215 -16.91 5.76 -6.11
C ILE A 215 -18.08 5.34 -7.01
N GLN A 216 -17.83 5.15 -8.31
CA GLN A 216 -18.88 4.80 -9.27
C GLN A 216 -19.27 3.32 -9.22
N LYS A 217 -18.32 2.43 -8.94
CA LYS A 217 -18.49 0.98 -9.13
C LYS A 217 -18.53 0.17 -7.83
N SER A 218 -18.11 0.73 -6.70
CA SER A 218 -18.07 0.04 -5.41
C SER A 218 -19.46 -0.35 -4.92
N SER A 219 -19.59 -1.58 -4.43
CA SER A 219 -20.80 -2.11 -3.76
C SER A 219 -21.02 -1.49 -2.37
N VAL A 220 -19.97 -0.97 -1.75
CA VAL A 220 -20.00 -0.35 -0.41
C VAL A 220 -19.73 1.16 -0.48
N PRO A 221 -20.13 1.96 0.53
CA PRO A 221 -19.82 3.38 0.58
C PRO A 221 -18.31 3.66 0.48
N VAL A 222 -17.93 4.63 -0.35
CA VAL A 222 -16.53 5.03 -0.54
C VAL A 222 -16.25 6.38 0.12
N MET A 223 -15.22 6.42 0.96
CA MET A 223 -14.72 7.63 1.63
C MET A 223 -13.40 8.06 1.02
N VAL A 224 -13.38 9.30 0.51
CA VAL A 224 -12.17 9.91 -0.05
C VAL A 224 -11.50 10.79 1.00
N ALA A 225 -10.41 10.29 1.58
CA ALA A 225 -9.61 11.03 2.55
C ALA A 225 -8.80 12.14 1.86
N ARG A 226 -9.03 13.39 2.28
CA ARG A 226 -8.33 14.57 1.77
C ARG A 226 -7.62 15.33 2.87
N ARG A 227 -6.32 15.53 2.67
CA ARG A 227 -5.55 16.42 3.54
C ARG A 227 -6.03 17.85 3.32
N LYS A 228 -6.41 18.54 4.40
CA LYS A 228 -6.76 19.95 4.33
C LYS A 228 -5.56 20.71 3.76
N LEU A 229 -5.80 21.49 2.70
CA LEU A 229 -4.79 22.36 2.14
C LEU A 229 -4.29 23.26 3.27
N LYS A 230 -3.00 23.18 3.61
CA LYS A 230 -2.41 24.15 4.53
C LYS A 230 -2.53 25.49 3.83
N ARG A 231 -3.52 26.30 4.22
CA ARG A 231 -3.63 27.68 3.76
C ARG A 231 -2.33 28.31 4.21
N THR A 232 -1.42 28.56 3.27
CA THR A 232 -0.24 29.38 3.56
C THR A 232 -0.79 30.70 4.02
N VAL A 233 -0.71 30.96 5.32
CA VAL A 233 -0.86 32.32 5.82
C VAL A 233 0.29 33.05 5.15
N ILE A 234 0.00 33.78 4.08
CA ILE A 234 0.97 34.67 3.45
C ILE A 234 1.27 35.71 4.53
N ARG A 235 2.29 35.44 5.34
CA ARG A 235 2.89 36.42 6.25
C ARG A 235 3.79 37.30 5.39
N GLY A 236 3.15 38.15 4.60
CA GLY A 236 3.76 39.14 3.73
C GLY A 236 2.71 40.20 3.48
N THR A 237 2.87 41.34 4.16
CA THR A 237 2.12 42.59 3.95
C THR A 237 0.60 42.49 3.98
N ALA A 238 0.02 41.97 5.08
CA ALA A 238 -1.25 42.50 5.56
C ALA A 238 -0.97 43.83 6.27
N HIS A 239 -0.46 44.82 5.52
CA HIS A 239 -0.59 46.21 5.95
C HIS A 239 -2.09 46.49 5.98
N LEU A 240 -2.60 46.58 7.20
CA LEU A 240 -3.79 47.32 7.59
C LEU A 240 -4.39 48.18 6.47
N ALA A 241 -5.22 47.58 5.61
CA ALA A 241 -6.16 48.34 4.81
C ALA A 241 -7.42 48.49 5.66
N PRO A 242 -7.80 49.71 6.10
CA PRO A 242 -8.92 49.92 7.01
C PRO A 242 -10.27 49.87 6.27
N HIS A 243 -10.46 48.93 5.36
CA HIS A 243 -11.75 48.64 4.73
C HIS A 243 -12.09 47.17 4.90
N ARG A 244 -12.87 46.91 5.96
CA ARG A 244 -13.58 45.65 6.17
C ARG A 244 -14.45 45.40 4.95
N VAL A 245 -14.09 44.39 4.15
CA VAL A 245 -15.05 43.79 3.22
C VAL A 245 -16.20 43.24 4.07
N PRO A 246 -17.47 43.60 3.79
CA PRO A 246 -18.61 43.13 4.56
C PRO A 246 -18.63 41.60 4.59
N ARG A 247 -18.90 41.01 5.76
CA ARG A 247 -19.11 39.56 5.88
C ARG A 247 -20.26 39.18 4.97
N VAL A 248 -19.97 38.50 3.87
CA VAL A 248 -20.99 37.97 2.96
C VAL A 248 -21.69 36.81 3.69
N PRO A 249 -23.02 36.88 3.91
CA PRO A 249 -23.76 35.77 4.48
C PRO A 249 -23.67 34.55 3.56
N LEU A 250 -23.68 33.35 4.14
CA LEU A 250 -23.46 32.09 3.43
C LEU A 250 -24.41 31.89 2.22
N ALA A 251 -25.61 32.48 2.28
CA ALA A 251 -26.61 32.46 1.21
C ALA A 251 -26.19 33.25 -0.05
N GLN A 252 -25.22 34.17 0.06
CA GLN A 252 -24.66 34.96 -1.04
C GLN A 252 -23.27 34.48 -1.46
N ALA A 253 -22.75 33.41 -0.86
CA ALA A 253 -21.54 32.78 -1.35
C ALA A 253 -21.85 32.10 -2.69
N ALA A 254 -21.43 32.70 -3.80
CA ALA A 254 -21.40 32.01 -5.08
C ALA A 254 -20.47 30.80 -4.93
N ILE A 255 -20.99 29.60 -5.23
CA ILE A 255 -20.14 28.44 -5.47
C ILE A 255 -19.34 28.84 -6.71
N ASP A 256 -18.04 29.12 -6.55
CA ASP A 256 -17.14 29.29 -7.69
C ASP A 256 -17.29 28.05 -8.57
N LYS A 257 -18.03 28.18 -9.67
CA LYS A 257 -17.97 27.22 -10.76
C LYS A 257 -16.50 27.14 -11.14
N ALA A 258 -16.05 25.90 -11.25
CA ALA A 258 -14.66 25.53 -11.45
C ALA A 258 -13.94 26.50 -12.40
N GLY A 259 -12.75 26.97 -11.99
CA GLY A 259 -11.94 27.91 -12.77
C GLY A 259 -11.71 27.43 -14.22
N PRO A 260 -11.46 28.38 -15.15
CA PRO A 260 -11.35 28.07 -16.58
C PRO A 260 -10.25 27.03 -16.82
N GLY A 261 -10.58 25.96 -17.55
CA GLY A 261 -9.69 24.83 -17.86
C GLY A 261 -10.06 23.52 -17.19
N ARG A 262 -10.75 23.53 -16.05
CA ARG A 262 -11.14 22.31 -15.32
C ARG A 262 -12.13 21.43 -16.07
N ASP A 263 -13.05 22.02 -16.82
CA ASP A 263 -14.03 21.24 -17.60
C ASP A 263 -13.34 20.44 -18.71
N LYS A 264 -12.24 20.99 -19.26
CA LYS A 264 -11.39 20.28 -20.22
C LYS A 264 -10.63 19.15 -19.54
N ASP A 265 -10.00 19.39 -18.39
CA ASP A 265 -9.28 18.34 -17.64
C ASP A 265 -10.21 17.18 -17.23
N VAL A 266 -11.46 17.50 -16.84
CA VAL A 266 -12.49 16.50 -16.49
C VAL A 266 -12.94 15.72 -17.73
N ALA A 267 -13.11 16.40 -18.87
CA ALA A 267 -13.44 15.74 -20.14
C ALA A 267 -12.32 14.82 -20.61
N ASP A 268 -11.06 15.27 -20.54
CA ASP A 268 -9.88 14.50 -20.91
C ASP A 268 -9.74 13.25 -20.02
N MET A 269 -10.00 13.38 -18.72
CA MET A 269 -10.04 12.24 -17.79
C MET A 269 -11.15 11.25 -18.13
N ARG A 270 -12.34 11.74 -18.47
CA ARG A 270 -13.48 10.90 -18.85
C ARG A 270 -13.17 10.09 -20.11
N GLN A 271 -12.59 10.74 -21.13
CA GLN A 271 -12.16 10.08 -22.34
C GLN A 271 -11.02 9.07 -22.11
N ALA A 272 -10.11 9.35 -21.18
CA ALA A 272 -9.05 8.41 -20.82
C ALA A 272 -9.64 7.14 -20.17
N LEU A 273 -10.62 7.29 -19.28
CA LEU A 273 -11.33 6.16 -18.66
C LEU A 273 -12.12 5.35 -19.70
N GLU A 274 -12.82 6.02 -20.62
CA GLU A 274 -13.59 5.37 -21.69
C GLU A 274 -12.67 4.60 -22.65
N ARG A 275 -11.52 5.17 -23.06
CA ARG A 275 -10.53 4.44 -23.89
C ARG A 275 -9.95 3.23 -23.18
N GLU A 276 -9.57 3.37 -21.90
CA GLU A 276 -9.05 2.23 -21.14
C GLU A 276 -10.10 1.11 -21.03
N GLU A 277 -11.38 1.45 -20.82
CA GLU A 277 -12.48 0.47 -20.75
C GLU A 277 -12.75 -0.19 -22.10
N GLU A 278 -12.73 0.56 -23.20
CA GLU A 278 -12.86 0.03 -24.57
C GLU A 278 -11.69 -0.89 -24.95
N GLU A 279 -10.45 -0.51 -24.61
CA GLU A 279 -9.27 -1.36 -24.82
C GLU A 279 -9.36 -2.65 -23.99
N GLU A 280 -9.84 -2.57 -22.74
CA GLU A 280 -9.99 -3.73 -21.87
C GLU A 280 -11.11 -4.67 -22.34
N LEU A 281 -12.22 -4.12 -22.85
CA LEU A 281 -13.30 -4.88 -23.48
C LEU A 281 -12.86 -5.52 -24.79
N ALA A 282 -12.13 -4.80 -25.65
CA ALA A 282 -11.60 -5.32 -26.89
C ALA A 282 -10.60 -6.47 -26.66
N ARG A 283 -9.76 -6.38 -25.61
CA ARG A 283 -8.86 -7.46 -25.19
C ARG A 283 -9.60 -8.68 -24.64
N ARG A 284 -10.80 -8.50 -24.06
CA ARG A 284 -11.64 -9.61 -23.59
C ARG A 284 -12.38 -10.30 -24.73
N ASP A 285 -12.82 -9.54 -25.73
CA ASP A 285 -13.61 -10.06 -26.86
C ASP A 285 -12.72 -10.70 -27.95
N SER A 286 -11.47 -10.24 -28.09
CA SER A 286 -10.54 -10.80 -29.07
C SER A 286 -10.02 -12.21 -28.72
N GLY A 287 -10.31 -12.73 -27.53
CA GLY A 287 -9.84 -14.04 -27.10
C GLY A 287 -8.32 -14.22 -27.16
N ALA A 288 -7.56 -13.11 -27.21
CA ALA A 288 -6.12 -13.12 -27.35
C ALA A 288 -5.49 -13.56 -26.02
N ASP A 289 -5.37 -14.88 -25.86
CA ASP A 289 -4.50 -15.52 -24.89
C ASP A 289 -3.06 -15.25 -25.37
N PRO A 290 -2.22 -14.53 -24.61
CA PRO A 290 -0.88 -14.14 -25.06
C PRO A 290 0.13 -15.31 -25.10
N ASP A 291 -0.34 -16.56 -25.07
CA ASP A 291 0.50 -17.77 -24.95
C ASP A 291 0.45 -18.70 -26.17
N ALA A 292 0.02 -18.22 -27.34
CA ALA A 292 0.00 -19.05 -28.55
C ALA A 292 1.15 -18.79 -29.53
N ASP A 293 1.83 -17.63 -29.49
CA ASP A 293 2.70 -17.19 -30.60
C ASP A 293 4.14 -16.82 -30.18
N ALA A 294 4.72 -17.52 -29.20
CA ALA A 294 6.14 -17.31 -28.83
C ALA A 294 7.03 -18.56 -28.95
N ASP A 295 6.55 -19.63 -29.60
CA ASP A 295 7.35 -20.80 -29.95
C ASP A 295 7.33 -20.99 -31.47
N ASN A 296 8.14 -20.21 -32.19
CA ASN A 296 8.68 -20.55 -33.50
C ASN A 296 9.74 -19.53 -33.90
N ASP A 297 10.96 -19.74 -33.41
CA ASP A 297 12.18 -19.47 -34.16
C ASP A 297 13.06 -20.69 -33.90
N ASP A 298 12.82 -21.74 -34.69
CA ASP A 298 13.68 -22.92 -34.79
C ASP A 298 15.03 -22.49 -35.36
N ASP A 299 16.08 -22.91 -34.67
CA ASP A 299 17.45 -22.97 -35.13
C ASP A 299 17.54 -23.86 -36.39
N ASP A 300 17.97 -23.28 -37.52
CA ASP A 300 18.53 -24.06 -38.62
C ASP A 300 20.06 -24.01 -38.52
N ASP A 301 20.61 -25.18 -38.15
CA ASP A 301 22.01 -25.57 -38.23
C ASP A 301 22.56 -25.43 -39.65
N GLU A 302 23.83 -25.02 -39.80
CA GLU A 302 24.72 -25.57 -40.83
C GLU A 302 26.17 -25.53 -40.31
N ASP A 303 26.59 -26.67 -39.76
CA ASP A 303 27.99 -27.07 -39.61
C ASP A 303 28.59 -27.37 -40.99
N GLU A 304 29.66 -26.66 -41.38
CA GLU A 304 30.61 -27.17 -42.38
C GLU A 304 32.04 -27.04 -41.82
N ASP A 305 32.54 -28.18 -41.32
CA ASP A 305 33.96 -28.47 -41.22
C ASP A 305 34.54 -28.70 -42.63
N GLU A 306 35.58 -27.96 -43.02
CA GLU A 306 36.59 -28.52 -43.93
C GLU A 306 38.01 -28.01 -43.60
N ASP A 307 38.82 -28.93 -43.10
CA ASP A 307 40.26 -28.84 -42.93
C ASP A 307 40.98 -28.76 -44.29
N GLY A 308 41.90 -27.79 -44.42
CA GLY A 308 43.22 -28.07 -44.96
C GLY A 308 43.63 -27.46 -46.31
N LYS A 309 44.76 -26.75 -46.25
CA LYS A 309 46.02 -27.05 -46.98
C LYS A 309 46.57 -25.95 -47.92
N VAL A 310 47.61 -25.27 -47.42
CA VAL A 310 48.95 -25.06 -48.02
C VAL A 310 49.14 -24.16 -49.27
N ALA A 311 50.15 -23.29 -49.12
CA ALA A 311 51.10 -22.71 -50.07
C ALA A 311 50.74 -21.43 -50.84
N GLY A 312 51.69 -20.48 -50.77
CA GLY A 312 51.79 -19.31 -51.64
C GLY A 312 52.32 -18.09 -50.92
#